data_AF-A0A959AAS8-F1
#
_entry.id   AF-A0A959AAS8-F1
#
_cell.length_a   1.000
_cell.length_b   1.000
_cell.length_c   1.000
_cell.angle_alpha   90.00
_cell.angle_beta   90.00
_cell.angle_gamma   90.00
#
_symmetry.space_group_name_H-M   'P 1'
#
loop_
_entity.id
_entity.type
_entity.pdbx_description
1 polymer ?
#
loop_
_entity_poly.entity_id
_entity_poly.type
_entity_poly.pdbx_seq_one_letter_code
_entity_poly.pdbx_strand_id
1 'polypeptide(L)'
;MKEKSDRYRIAITIIICHLLLIGTLVALFIADALLLEEFTPLLTLLAPVTAIYAGSVFRYLSGSIRAGVDAPEEVPLPHATLIRKLVLAHFAAMMFLILAKAVFNWIEFSTMTILMTLLETSFGVYMGMVMSAVFGDT
;
A
#
# COMPACT_ATOMS: atom_id res chain seq x y z
N MET A 1 -24.74 11.54 10.70
CA MET A 1 -23.64 10.98 9.88
C MET A 1 -23.16 9.71 10.57
N LYS A 2 -23.32 8.53 9.95
CA LYS A 2 -22.73 7.29 10.49
C LYS A 2 -21.21 7.49 10.57
N GLU A 3 -20.64 7.35 11.75
CA GLU A 3 -19.20 7.41 11.93
C GLU A 3 -18.56 6.29 11.11
N LYS A 4 -17.65 6.65 10.20
CA LYS A 4 -16.99 5.67 9.33
C LYS A 4 -15.99 4.89 10.17
N SER A 5 -16.15 3.56 10.17
CA SER A 5 -15.21 2.56 10.68
C SER A 5 -13.74 2.93 10.51
N ASP A 6 -12.93 2.69 11.53
CA ASP A 6 -11.48 2.78 11.42
C ASP A 6 -10.92 1.83 10.34
N ARG A 7 -11.51 0.63 10.20
CA ARG A 7 -11.14 -0.33 9.15
C ARG A 7 -11.42 0.24 7.76
N TYR A 8 -12.57 0.88 7.58
CA TYR A 8 -12.93 1.57 6.33
C TYR A 8 -11.96 2.70 6.00
N ARG A 9 -11.58 3.51 6.99
CA ARG A 9 -10.61 4.61 6.80
C ARG A 9 -9.23 4.09 6.40
N ILE A 10 -8.78 2.99 7.02
CA ILE A 10 -7.51 2.33 6.68
C ILE A 10 -7.61 1.76 5.25
N ALA A 11 -8.69 1.05 4.92
CA ALA A 11 -8.91 0.48 3.58
C ALA A 11 -8.88 1.55 2.48
N ILE A 12 -9.60 2.66 2.66
CA ILE A 12 -9.55 3.79 1.72
C ILE A 12 -8.13 4.35 1.62
N THR A 13 -7.44 4.53 2.74
CA THR A 13 -6.06 5.05 2.73
C THR A 13 -5.16 4.17 1.88
N ILE A 14 -5.27 2.85 2.03
CA ILE A 14 -4.51 1.87 1.25
C ILE A 14 -4.84 1.97 -0.24
N ILE A 15 -6.13 2.01 -0.61
CA ILE A 15 -6.57 2.12 -2.01
C ILE A 15 -6.01 3.39 -2.64
N ILE A 16 -6.17 4.53 -1.98
CA ILE A 16 -5.69 5.82 -2.49
C ILE A 16 -4.17 5.78 -2.66
N CYS A 17 -3.44 5.28 -1.66
CA CYS A 17 -1.97 5.21 -1.75
C CYS A 17 -1.51 4.29 -2.89
N HIS A 18 -2.19 3.17 -3.11
CA HIS A 18 -1.93 2.27 -4.23
C HIS A 18 -2.16 2.93 -5.58
N LEU A 19 -3.32 3.56 -5.75
CA LEU A 19 -3.66 4.26 -7.00
C LEU A 19 -2.69 5.41 -7.28
N LEU A 20 -2.30 6.15 -6.25
CA LEU A 20 -1.28 7.19 -6.38
C LEU A 20 0.09 6.61 -6.76
N LEU A 21 0.51 5.50 -6.14
CA LEU A 21 1.79 4.87 -6.45
C LEU A 21 1.84 4.37 -7.89
N ILE A 22 0.84 3.59 -8.31
CA ILE A 22 0.75 3.06 -9.68
C ILE A 22 0.59 4.21 -10.68
N GLY A 23 -0.30 5.17 -10.40
CA GLY A 23 -0.53 6.32 -11.27
C GLY A 23 0.73 7.17 -11.45
N THR A 24 1.51 7.37 -10.39
CA THR A 24 2.80 8.07 -10.47
C THR A 24 3.81 7.26 -11.28
N LEU A 25 3.89 5.93 -11.07
CA LEU A 25 4.79 5.07 -11.85
C LEU A 25 4.51 5.16 -13.36
N VAL A 26 3.22 5.10 -13.72
CA VAL A 26 2.77 5.22 -15.13
C VAL A 26 3.05 6.63 -15.67
N ALA A 27 2.78 7.68 -14.89
CA ALA A 27 3.06 9.05 -15.31
C ALA A 27 4.56 9.29 -15.55
N LEU A 28 5.42 8.76 -14.68
CA LEU A 28 6.87 8.84 -14.82
C LEU A 28 7.37 8.08 -16.06
N PHE A 29 6.81 6.91 -16.34
CA PHE A 29 7.13 6.15 -17.55
C PHE A 29 6.71 6.89 -18.82
N ILE A 30 5.50 7.47 -18.86
CA ILE A 30 5.02 8.27 -20.01
C ILE A 30 5.85 9.54 -20.20
N ALA A 31 6.39 10.10 -19.12
CA ALA A 31 7.24 11.29 -19.15
C ALA A 31 8.71 10.98 -19.48
N ASP A 32 9.05 9.76 -19.91
CA ASP A 32 10.41 9.27 -20.15
C ASP A 32 11.37 9.42 -18.95
N ALA A 33 10.83 9.56 -17.73
CA ALA A 33 11.60 9.63 -16.48
C ALA A 33 12.02 8.24 -15.96
N LEU A 34 11.41 7.18 -16.50
CA LEU A 34 11.75 5.79 -16.26
C LEU A 34 11.86 5.06 -17.59
N LEU A 35 12.98 4.38 -17.82
CA LEU A 35 13.13 3.52 -18.99
C LEU A 35 12.33 2.22 -18.83
N LEU A 36 12.02 1.54 -19.94
CA LEU A 36 11.29 0.26 -19.89
C LEU A 36 12.00 -0.80 -19.05
N GLU A 37 13.33 -0.80 -19.10
CA GLU A 37 14.23 -1.65 -18.32
C GLU A 37 14.18 -1.35 -16.81
N GLU A 38 13.76 -0.14 -16.42
CA GLU A 38 13.59 0.27 -15.02
C GLU A 38 12.13 0.09 -14.55
N PHE A 39 11.17 0.39 -15.43
CA PHE A 39 9.75 0.29 -15.17
C PHE A 39 9.28 -1.15 -14.91
N THR A 40 9.74 -2.10 -15.73
CA THR A 40 9.32 -3.51 -15.63
C THR A 40 9.77 -4.16 -14.31
N PRO A 41 11.03 -4.01 -13.87
CA PRO A 41 11.44 -4.51 -12.55
C PRO A 41 10.73 -3.80 -11.39
N LEU A 42 10.44 -2.50 -11.51
CA LEU A 42 9.66 -1.78 -10.49
C LEU A 42 8.27 -2.37 -10.32
N LEU A 43 7.55 -2.69 -11.40
CA LEU A 43 6.26 -3.36 -11.31
C LEU A 43 6.37 -4.73 -10.62
N THR A 44 7.41 -5.50 -10.94
CA THR A 44 7.66 -6.79 -10.29
C THR A 44 7.93 -6.63 -8.79
N LEU A 45 8.69 -5.60 -8.41
CA LEU A 45 9.04 -5.32 -7.02
C LEU A 45 7.85 -4.81 -6.20
N LEU A 46 6.90 -4.14 -6.84
CA LEU A 46 5.66 -3.63 -6.22
C LEU A 46 4.53 -4.68 -6.18
N ALA A 47 4.67 -5.81 -6.88
CA ALA A 47 3.64 -6.84 -6.92
C ALA A 47 3.34 -7.46 -5.53
N PRO A 48 4.34 -7.78 -4.67
CA PRO A 48 4.08 -8.31 -3.33
C PRO A 48 3.35 -7.31 -2.43
N VAL A 49 3.75 -6.03 -2.43
CA VAL A 49 3.04 -4.91 -1.78
C VAL A 49 1.57 -4.94 -2.18
N THR A 50 1.34 -4.99 -3.49
CA THR A 50 0.00 -4.98 -4.08
C THR A 50 -0.81 -6.17 -3.61
N ALA A 51 -0.23 -7.37 -3.61
CA ALA A 51 -0.92 -8.57 -3.16
C ALA A 51 -1.33 -8.50 -1.68
N ILE A 52 -0.43 -8.06 -0.79
CA ILE A 52 -0.69 -7.97 0.66
C ILE A 52 -1.84 -7.00 0.93
N TYR A 53 -1.69 -5.76 0.45
CA TYR A 53 -2.62 -4.69 0.76
C TYR A 53 -3.95 -4.85 0.03
N ALA A 54 -3.93 -5.14 -1.29
CA ALA A 54 -5.14 -5.32 -2.06
C ALA A 54 -5.91 -6.55 -1.58
N GLY A 55 -5.22 -7.67 -1.32
CA GLY A 55 -5.87 -8.90 -0.83
C GLY A 55 -6.65 -8.68 0.45
N SER A 56 -6.05 -8.00 1.43
CA SER A 56 -6.72 -7.68 2.70
C SER A 56 -7.87 -6.69 2.54
N VAL A 57 -7.72 -5.66 1.70
CA VAL A 57 -8.78 -4.67 1.44
C VAL A 57 -9.96 -5.30 0.69
N PHE A 58 -9.71 -6.12 -0.34
CA PHE A 58 -10.78 -6.81 -1.08
C PHE A 58 -11.52 -7.81 -0.20
N ARG A 59 -10.82 -8.51 0.70
CA ARG A 59 -11.46 -9.36 1.71
C ARG A 59 -12.40 -8.56 2.60
N TYR A 60 -11.95 -7.43 3.13
CA TYR A 60 -12.81 -6.53 3.93
C TYR A 60 -14.03 -6.04 3.15
N LEU A 61 -13.82 -5.57 1.91
CA LEU A 61 -14.88 -5.04 1.09
C LEU A 61 -15.93 -6.11 0.74
N SER A 62 -15.47 -7.30 0.33
CA SER A 62 -16.37 -8.43 0.02
C SER A 62 -17.16 -8.90 1.26
N GLY A 63 -16.53 -8.94 2.43
CA GLY A 63 -17.22 -9.20 3.70
C GLY A 63 -18.28 -8.16 4.02
N SER A 64 -17.96 -6.87 3.86
CA SER A 64 -18.90 -5.77 4.10
C SER A 64 -20.11 -5.77 3.17
N ILE A 65 -19.94 -6.20 1.91
CA ILE A 65 -21.03 -6.34 0.95
C ILE A 65 -21.95 -7.51 1.35
N ARG A 66 -21.36 -8.61 1.83
CA ARG A 66 -22.11 -9.80 2.27
C ARG A 66 -22.86 -9.60 3.59
N ALA A 67 -22.34 -8.75 4.48
CA ALA A 67 -22.86 -8.59 5.84
C ALA A 67 -24.23 -7.89 5.93
N GLY A 68 -24.75 -7.28 4.85
CA GLY A 68 -26.10 -6.73 4.83
C GLY A 68 -26.41 -5.72 5.94
N VAL A 69 -27.69 -5.49 6.24
CA VAL A 69 -28.15 -4.54 7.28
C VAL A 69 -27.90 -5.07 8.70
N ASP A 70 -27.67 -6.37 8.87
CA ASP A 70 -27.47 -7.06 10.16
C ASP A 70 -26.00 -7.21 10.55
N ALA A 71 -25.11 -6.37 9.99
CA ALA A 71 -23.70 -6.39 10.34
C ALA A 71 -23.52 -6.11 11.85
N PRO A 72 -22.80 -6.98 12.60
CA PRO A 72 -22.55 -6.76 14.02
C PRO A 72 -21.82 -5.42 14.23
N GLU A 73 -22.08 -4.80 15.38
CA GLU A 73 -21.45 -3.53 15.78
C GLU A 73 -19.92 -3.67 15.71
N GLU A 74 -19.28 -2.77 14.95
CA GLU A 74 -17.84 -2.86 14.71
C GLU A 74 -17.06 -2.65 16.00
N VAL A 75 -16.22 -3.62 16.35
CA VAL A 75 -15.31 -3.51 17.48
C VAL A 75 -14.27 -2.41 17.18
N PRO A 76 -14.11 -1.40 18.05
CA PRO A 76 -13.14 -0.33 17.85
C PRO A 76 -11.73 -0.90 17.74
N LEU A 77 -10.97 -0.43 16.75
CA LEU A 77 -9.67 -0.98 16.43
C LEU A 77 -8.57 -0.25 17.24
N PRO A 78 -7.90 -0.92 18.20
CA PRO A 78 -6.87 -0.28 18.99
C PRO A 78 -5.75 0.23 18.09
N HIS A 79 -5.27 1.44 18.35
CA HIS A 79 -4.16 2.06 17.60
C HIS A 79 -4.40 2.22 16.09
N ALA A 80 -5.65 2.31 15.62
CA ALA A 80 -5.99 2.54 14.21
C ALA A 80 -5.22 3.70 13.56
N THR A 81 -5.02 4.79 14.31
CA THR A 81 -4.24 5.94 13.82
C THR A 81 -2.77 5.59 13.58
N LEU A 82 -2.17 4.75 14.42
CA LEU A 82 -0.78 4.30 14.25
C LEU A 82 -0.66 3.39 13.03
N ILE A 83 -1.58 2.44 12.87
CA ILE A 83 -1.64 1.55 11.70
C ILE A 83 -1.76 2.36 10.41
N ARG A 84 -2.67 3.33 10.38
CA ARG A 84 -2.83 4.22 9.23
C ARG A 84 -1.55 5.01 8.92
N LYS A 85 -0.88 5.56 9.94
CA LYS A 85 0.41 6.25 9.77
C LYS A 85 1.50 5.32 9.26
N LEU A 86 1.53 4.07 9.71
CA LEU A 86 2.51 3.07 9.28
C LEU A 86 2.33 2.70 7.80
N VAL A 87 1.08 2.47 7.37
CA VAL A 87 0.72 2.30 5.95
C VAL A 87 1.21 3.50 5.15
N LEU A 88 0.85 4.72 5.56
CA LEU A 88 1.25 5.95 4.86
C LEU A 88 2.77 6.09 4.78
N ALA A 89 3.49 5.80 5.86
CA ALA A 89 4.94 5.86 5.89
C ALA A 89 5.58 4.87 4.90
N HIS A 90 5.04 3.65 4.81
CA HIS A 90 5.51 2.65 3.84
C HIS A 90 5.33 3.13 2.39
N PHE A 91 4.13 3.57 2.01
CA PHE A 91 3.89 4.09 0.65
C PHE A 91 4.70 5.35 0.35
N ALA A 92 4.81 6.25 1.33
CA ALA A 92 5.58 7.48 1.17
C ALA A 92 7.07 7.19 0.97
N ALA A 93 7.63 6.20 1.68
CA ALA A 93 9.02 5.81 1.51
C ALA A 93 9.26 5.14 0.14
N MET A 94 8.36 4.29 -0.32
CA MET A 94 8.41 3.71 -1.67
C MET A 94 8.35 4.79 -2.75
N MET A 95 7.39 5.72 -2.62
CA MET A 95 7.24 6.86 -3.51
C MET A 95 8.49 7.74 -3.51
N PHE A 96 9.06 8.01 -2.33
CA PHE A 96 10.26 8.82 -2.19
C PHE A 96 11.45 8.20 -2.92
N LEU A 97 11.67 6.89 -2.80
CA LEU A 97 12.76 6.20 -3.52
C LEU A 97 12.58 6.28 -5.04
N ILE A 98 11.36 6.06 -5.52
CA ILE A 98 11.03 6.17 -6.95
C ILE A 98 11.30 7.59 -7.46
N LEU A 99 10.83 8.62 -6.75
CA LEU A 99 11.05 10.01 -7.16
C LEU A 99 12.51 10.44 -7.05
N ALA A 100 13.21 10.00 -6.00
CA ALA A 100 14.64 10.24 -5.81
C ALA A 100 15.46 9.73 -7.00
N LYS A 101 15.08 8.57 -7.57
CA LYS A 101 15.70 8.05 -8.81
C LYS A 101 15.17 8.73 -10.07
N ALA A 102 13.86 8.74 -10.29
CA ALA A 102 13.25 9.08 -11.58
C ALA A 102 13.28 10.58 -11.87
N VAL A 103 13.06 11.42 -10.85
CA VAL A 103 12.96 12.87 -11.03
C VAL A 103 14.26 13.57 -10.69
N PHE A 104 14.86 13.18 -9.56
CA PHE A 104 16.04 13.89 -9.04
C PHE A 104 17.37 13.24 -9.41
N ASN A 105 17.35 11.99 -9.88
CA ASN A 105 18.52 11.18 -10.18
C ASN A 105 19.57 11.18 -9.05
N TRP A 106 19.11 11.17 -7.79
CA TRP A 106 19.96 11.18 -6.60
C TRP A 106 20.66 9.84 -6.32
N ILE A 107 20.08 8.75 -6.82
CA ILE A 107 20.56 7.38 -6.61
C ILE A 107 20.52 6.63 -7.94
N GLU A 108 21.35 5.60 -8.08
CA GLU A 108 21.28 4.69 -9.22
C GLU A 108 20.09 3.74 -9.10
N PHE A 109 19.63 3.20 -10.24
CA PHE A 109 18.50 2.25 -10.26
C PHE A 109 18.78 1.00 -9.42
N SER A 110 20.00 0.45 -9.52
CA SER A 110 20.43 -0.70 -8.72
C SER A 110 20.37 -0.42 -7.21
N THR A 111 20.83 0.77 -6.78
CA THR A 111 20.75 1.17 -5.37
C THR A 111 19.30 1.33 -4.92
N MET A 112 18.45 1.95 -5.75
CA MET A 112 17.03 2.09 -5.45
C MET A 112 16.35 0.73 -5.26
N THR A 113 16.58 -0.24 -6.15
CA THR A 113 15.96 -1.57 -6.05
C THR A 113 16.42 -2.33 -4.82
N ILE A 114 17.69 -2.21 -4.41
CA ILE A 114 18.19 -2.77 -3.14
C ILE A 114 17.44 -2.15 -1.95
N LEU A 115 17.33 -0.82 -1.91
CA LEU A 115 16.64 -0.12 -0.82
C LEU A 115 15.15 -0.46 -0.77
N MET A 116 14.49 -0.52 -1.93
CA MET A 116 13.08 -0.93 -2.02
C MET A 116 12.90 -2.40 -1.61
N THR A 117 13.81 -3.29 -1.98
CA THR A 117 13.76 -4.71 -1.55
C THR A 117 13.91 -4.84 -0.04
N LEU A 118 14.83 -4.09 0.56
CA LEU A 118 15.01 -4.06 2.02
C LEU A 118 13.76 -3.52 2.70
N LEU A 119 13.19 -2.44 2.17
CA LEU A 119 11.97 -1.85 2.70
C LEU A 119 10.80 -2.82 2.59
N GLU A 120 10.66 -3.48 1.44
CA GLU A 120 9.58 -4.43 1.21
C GLU A 120 9.72 -5.68 2.08
N THR A 121 10.93 -6.19 2.27
CA THR A 121 11.14 -7.33 3.15
C THR A 121 10.84 -6.95 4.61
N SER A 122 11.28 -5.77 5.03
CA SER A 122 11.08 -5.30 6.40
C SER A 122 9.60 -5.04 6.67
N PHE A 123 8.92 -4.31 5.81
CA PHE A 123 7.52 -3.96 6.02
C PHE A 123 6.56 -5.07 5.60
N GLY A 124 6.83 -5.83 4.55
CA GLY A 124 5.92 -6.84 4.01
C GLY A 124 5.54 -7.92 5.02
N VAL A 125 6.50 -8.40 5.82
CA VAL A 125 6.24 -9.38 6.89
C VAL A 125 5.37 -8.77 7.99
N TYR A 126 5.75 -7.61 8.53
CA TYR A 126 4.99 -6.98 9.61
C TYR A 126 3.61 -6.48 9.15
N MET A 127 3.54 -5.89 7.96
CA MET A 127 2.28 -5.39 7.38
C MET A 127 1.37 -6.54 7.00
N GLY A 128 1.88 -7.68 6.53
CA GLY A 128 1.07 -8.89 6.35
C GLY A 128 0.37 -9.31 7.64
N MET A 129 1.09 -9.36 8.76
CA MET A 129 0.51 -9.67 10.07
C MET A 129 -0.49 -8.60 10.54
N VAL A 130 -0.15 -7.32 10.43
CA VAL A 130 -1.03 -6.20 10.82
C VAL A 130 -2.31 -6.22 9.99
N MET A 131 -2.20 -6.39 8.67
CA MET A 131 -3.35 -6.44 7.77
C MET A 131 -4.22 -7.67 8.03
N SER A 132 -3.63 -8.81 8.41
CA SER A 132 -4.39 -9.96 8.89
C SER A 132 -5.09 -9.67 10.22
N ALA A 133 -4.48 -8.96 11.16
CA ALA A 133 -5.16 -8.59 12.41
C ALA A 133 -6.29 -7.55 12.19
N VAL A 134 -6.11 -6.63 11.24
CA VAL A 134 -7.09 -5.58 10.93
C VAL A 134 -8.28 -6.12 10.12
N PHE A 135 -8.04 -7.08 9.23
CA PHE A 135 -9.01 -7.54 8.23
C PHE A 135 -9.25 -9.05 8.21
N GLY A 136 -8.58 -9.83 9.06
CA GLY A 136 -8.52 -11.29 8.97
C GLY A 136 -9.46 -12.07 9.91
N ASP A 137 -10.02 -11.47 10.96
CA ASP A 137 -10.94 -12.19 11.85
C ASP A 137 -12.38 -11.64 11.75
N THR A 138 -13.18 -12.39 10.97
CA THR A 138 -14.31 -13.20 11.46
C THR A 138 -14.31 -14.54 10.74
#